data_AF-A0A948SX98-F1
#
_entry.id   AF-A0A948SX98-F1
#
_cell.length_a   1.000
_cell.length_b   1.000
_cell.length_c   1.000
_cell.angle_alpha   90.00
_cell.angle_beta   90.00
_cell.angle_gamma   90.00
#
_symmetry.space_group_name_H-M   'P 1'
#
loop_
_entity.id
_entity.type
_entity.pdbx_description
1 polymer ?
#
loop_
_entity_poly.entity_id
_entity_poly.type
_entity_poly.pdbx_seq_one_letter_code
_entity_poly.pdbx_strand_id
1 'polypeptide(L)' 'MNLTQELTQSTIVGSPRKFEVLLALRKAVLTERYEECPKLIERAFRLKATRQEVRSILENPFRHLEGF' A
#
# COMPACT_ATOMS: atom_id res chain seq x y z
N MET A 1 9.11 9.47 35.54
CA MET A 1 7.68 9.27 35.23
C MET A 1 7.50 9.69 33.77
N ASN A 2 7.31 8.70 32.89
CA ASN A 2 6.97 8.89 31.46
C ASN A 2 5.53 9.38 31.37
N LEU A 3 5.23 10.38 30.53
CA LEU A 3 3.87 10.68 30.02
C LEU A 3 3.88 11.86 29.03
N THR A 4 4.71 11.84 27.99
CA THR A 4 4.58 12.80 26.86
C THR A 4 5.22 12.29 25.59
N GLN A 5 5.04 11.01 25.28
CA GLN A 5 5.03 10.62 23.88
C GLN A 5 3.67 11.04 23.32
N GLU A 6 3.60 12.29 22.87
CA GLU A 6 2.56 12.77 21.97
C GLU A 6 2.64 11.94 20.68
N LEU A 7 2.09 10.73 20.74
CA LEU A 7 1.70 9.94 19.59
C LEU A 7 0.40 10.55 19.07
N THR A 8 0.49 11.77 18.58
CA THR A 8 -0.43 12.31 17.56
C THR A 8 -0.14 11.64 16.22
N GLN A 9 -0.15 10.30 16.21
CA GLN A 9 -0.21 9.51 14.98
C GLN A 9 -1.68 9.29 14.61
N SER A 10 -2.40 10.42 14.58
CA SER A 10 -3.72 10.48 13.97
C SER A 10 -3.58 10.11 12.49
N THR A 11 -4.48 9.25 12.01
CA THR A 11 -4.72 8.87 10.60
C THR A 11 -3.82 7.82 9.93
N ILE A 12 -3.54 6.68 10.57
CA ILE A 12 -3.22 5.45 9.83
C ILE A 12 -3.97 4.25 10.42
N VAL A 13 -5.17 3.96 9.92
CA VAL A 13 -5.74 2.61 10.03
C VAL A 13 -6.11 2.13 8.63
N GLY A 14 -5.09 2.01 7.76
CA GLY A 14 -5.16 1.09 6.64
C GLY A 14 -5.13 -0.35 7.20
N SER A 15 -5.99 -1.24 6.70
CA SER A 15 -5.91 -2.66 7.07
C SER A 15 -4.49 -3.19 6.79
N PRO A 16 -3.80 -3.85 7.75
CA PRO A 16 -2.47 -4.42 7.51
C PRO A 16 -2.42 -5.30 6.25
N ARG A 17 -3.51 -6.02 5.97
CA ARG A 17 -3.67 -6.84 4.75
C ARG A 17 -3.72 -6.01 3.47
N LYS A 18 -4.34 -4.81 3.49
CA LYS A 18 -4.36 -3.89 2.34
C LYS A 18 -2.92 -3.50 1.99
N PHE A 19 -2.16 -3.10 3.00
CA PHE A 19 -0.77 -2.67 2.86
C PHE A 19 0.13 -3.80 2.33
N GLU A 20 0.01 -5.01 2.88
CA GLU A 20 0.74 -6.19 2.39
C GLU A 20 0.50 -6.46 0.90
N VAL A 21 -0.75 -6.35 0.45
CA VAL A 21 -1.11 -6.60 -0.95
C VAL A 21 -0.59 -5.50 -1.87
N LEU A 22 -0.62 -4.24 -1.43
CA LEU A 22 -0.05 -3.11 -2.17
C LEU A 22 1.48 -3.21 -2.25
N LEU A 23 2.15 -3.65 -1.19
CA LEU A 23 3.59 -3.96 -1.22
C LEU A 23 3.91 -5.12 -2.16
N ALA A 24 3.08 -6.17 -2.17
CA ALA A 24 3.25 -7.28 -3.10
C ALA A 24 3.07 -6.83 -4.56
N LEU A 25 2.08 -5.95 -4.84
CA LEU A 25 1.90 -5.34 -6.15
C LEU A 25 3.12 -4.51 -6.55
N ARG A 26 3.62 -3.67 -5.65
CA ARG A 26 4.84 -2.88 -5.86
C ARG A 26 6.03 -3.77 -6.19
N LYS A 27 6.23 -4.84 -5.42
CA LYS A 27 7.31 -5.81 -5.66
C LYS A 27 7.15 -6.47 -7.03
N ALA A 28 5.94 -6.88 -7.41
CA ALA A 28 5.68 -7.49 -8.71
C ALA A 28 6.10 -6.56 -9.87
N VAL A 29 5.71 -5.28 -9.81
CA VAL A 29 6.11 -4.26 -10.80
C VAL A 29 7.63 -4.08 -10.84
N LEU A 30 8.29 -3.94 -9.68
CA LEU A 30 9.75 -3.76 -9.60
C LEU A 30 10.54 -4.97 -10.11
N THR A 31 9.98 -6.17 -10.00
CA THR A 31 10.61 -7.42 -10.45
C THR A 31 10.09 -7.90 -11.81
N GLU A 32 9.36 -7.06 -12.54
CA GLU A 32 8.79 -7.37 -13.86
C GLU A 32 7.85 -8.59 -13.91
N ARG A 33 7.27 -8.99 -12.77
CA ARG A 33 6.30 -10.10 -12.65
C ARG A 33 4.87 -9.62 -12.90
N TYR A 34 4.63 -9.06 -14.09
CA TYR A 34 3.38 -8.39 -14.43
C TYR A 34 2.16 -9.33 -14.49
N GLU A 35 2.38 -10.62 -14.69
CA GLU A 35 1.37 -11.68 -14.62
C GLU A 35 0.72 -11.79 -13.24
N GLU A 36 1.41 -11.38 -12.17
CA GLU A 36 0.86 -11.37 -10.81
C GLU A 36 -0.02 -10.14 -10.53
N CYS A 37 0.17 -9.04 -11.28
CA CYS A 37 -0.46 -7.75 -11.03
C CYS A 37 -2.00 -7.80 -11.03
N PRO A 38 -2.70 -8.44 -12.00
CA PRO A 38 -4.17 -8.46 -12.02
C PRO A 38 -4.77 -9.03 -10.73
N LYS A 39 -4.22 -10.14 -10.22
CA LYS A 39 -4.69 -10.79 -8.99
C LYS A 39 -4.43 -9.94 -7.75
N LEU A 40 -3.29 -9.25 -7.71
CA LEU A 40 -2.92 -8.36 -6.61
C LEU A 40 -3.80 -7.10 -6.60
N ILE A 41 -4.09 -6.51 -7.76
CA ILE A 41 -4.99 -5.36 -7.93
C ILE A 41 -6.41 -5.72 -7.46
N GLU A 42 -6.94 -6.87 -7.91
CA GLU A 42 -8.27 -7.33 -7.51
C GLU A 42 -8.36 -7.54 -5.99
N ARG A 43 -7.33 -8.13 -5.38
CA ARG A 43 -7.25 -8.33 -3.93
C ARG A 43 -7.13 -7.00 -3.18
N ALA A 44 -6.39 -6.02 -3.72
CA ALA A 44 -6.28 -4.69 -3.13
C ALA A 44 -7.64 -3.97 -3.10
N PHE A 45 -8.41 -4.03 -4.20
CA PHE A 45 -9.76 -3.45 -4.24
C PHE A 45 -10.73 -4.15 -3.28
N ARG A 46 -10.66 -5.48 -3.14
CA ARG A 46 -11.42 -6.22 -2.12
C ARG A 46 -11.11 -5.74 -0.69
N LEU A 47 -9.87 -5.29 -0.46
CA LEU A 47 -9.40 -4.70 0.80
C LEU A 47 -9.57 -3.18 0.88
N LYS A 48 -10.43 -2.60 0.02
CA LYS A 48 -10.76 -1.17 0.00
C LYS A 48 -9.60 -0.25 -0.38
N ALA A 49 -8.59 -0.73 -1.08
CA ALA A 49 -7.63 0.16 -1.74
C ALA A 49 -8.36 1.01 -2.79
N THR A 50 -7.98 2.28 -2.89
CA THR A 50 -8.49 3.23 -3.88
C THR A 50 -7.80 3.03 -5.22
N ARG A 51 -8.43 3.53 -6.28
CA ARG A 51 -7.82 3.56 -7.62
C ARG A 51 -6.53 4.38 -7.62
N GLN A 52 -6.46 5.46 -6.84
CA GLN A 52 -5.28 6.32 -6.75
C GLN A 52 -4.09 5.60 -6.13
N GLU A 53 -4.33 4.82 -5.07
CA GLU A 53 -3.32 3.99 -4.40
C GLU A 53 -2.71 2.97 -5.38
N VAL A 54 -3.56 2.23 -6.11
CA VAL A 54 -3.11 1.27 -7.13
C VAL A 54 -2.38 1.96 -8.27
N ARG A 55 -2.94 3.05 -8.81
CA ARG A 55 -2.36 3.81 -9.92
C ARG A 55 -0.97 4.34 -9.58
N SER A 56 -0.79 4.86 -8.36
CA SER A 56 0.49 5.40 -7.91
C SER A 56 1.60 4.34 -7.93
N ILE A 57 1.27 3.09 -7.59
CA ILE A 57 2.22 1.96 -7.65
C ILE A 57 2.55 1.58 -9.08
N LEU A 58 1.56 1.55 -9.97
CA LEU A 58 1.75 1.18 -11.37
C LEU A 58 2.52 2.24 -12.17
N GLU A 59 2.29 3.53 -11.90
CA GLU A 59 2.96 4.64 -12.60
C GLU A 59 4.37 4.91 -12.06
N ASN A 60 4.58 4.79 -10.75
CA ASN A 60 5.89 5.00 -10.14
C ASN A 60 6.09 4.07 -8.92
N PRO A 61 6.58 2.84 -9.15
CA PRO A 61 6.81 1.88 -8.08
C PRO A 61 7.97 2.25 -7.16
N PHE A 62 8.76 3.28 -7.48
CA PHE A 62 9.83 3.80 -6.61
C PHE A 62 9.33 4.89 -5.65
N ARG A 63 8.15 5.48 -5.92
CA ARG A 63 7.55 6.50 -5.06
C ARG A 63 7.41 5.95 -3.64
N HIS A 64 7.82 6.75 -2.65
CA HIS A 64 7.59 6.42 -1.25
C HIS A 64 6.07 6.32 -1.00
N LEU A 65 5.66 5.23 -0.35
CA LEU A 65 4.29 5.06 0.15
C LEU A 65 4.13 5.91 1.42
N GLU A 66 4.32 7.23 1.32
CA GLU A 66 4.04 8.12 2.45
C GLU A 66 2.51 8.21 2.62
N GLY A 67 2.01 7.80 3.79
CA GLY A 67 0.61 8.01 4.19
C GLY A 67 -0.42 6.92 3.82
N PHE A 68 -0.02 5.65 3.70
CA PHE A 68 -0.96 4.52 3.52
C PHE A 68 -1.54 3.96 4.82
#